data_AF-A0A7V3Y0P6-F1
#
_entry.id   AF-A0A7V3Y0P6-F1
#
_cell.length_a   1.000
_cell.length_b   1.000
_cell.length_c   1.000
_cell.angle_alpha   90.00
_cell.angle_beta   90.00
_cell.angle_gamma   90.00
#
_symmetry.space_group_name_H-M   'P 1'
#
loop_
_entity.id
_entity.type
_entity.pdbx_description
1 polymer ?
#
loop_
_entity_poly.entity_id
_entity_poly.type
_entity_poly.pdbx_seq_one_letter_code
_entity_poly.pdbx_strand_id
1 'polypeptide(L)' 'SVSATLYIFNMSGVPIRTIPIQDKGYGSITIKGSELNPGMYLYTLIVDGKEVDTKHMILTK' A
#
# COMPACT_ATOMS: atom_id res chain seq x y z
N SER A 1 -11.38 -12.12 14.65
CA SER A 1 -10.20 -12.16 13.77
C SER A 1 -10.09 -10.80 13.13
N VAL A 2 -8.92 -10.17 13.11
CA VAL A 2 -8.72 -8.85 12.50
C VAL A 2 -8.07 -9.09 11.14
N SER A 3 -8.61 -8.47 10.08
CA SER A 3 -8.00 -8.51 8.75
C SER A 3 -7.30 -7.18 8.47
N ALA A 4 -6.13 -7.25 7.84
CA ALA A 4 -5.38 -6.07 7.44
C ALA A 4 -4.89 -6.25 6.01
N THR A 5 -5.01 -5.19 5.21
CA THR A 5 -4.59 -5.19 3.82
C THR A 5 -3.94 -3.86 3.49
N LEU A 6 -2.75 -3.90 2.88
CA LEU A 6 -2.13 -2.73 2.28
C LEU A 6 -2.52 -2.66 0.80
N TYR A 7 -3.16 -1.56 0.42
CA TYR A 7 -3.47 -1.27 -0.98
C TYR A 7 -2.50 -0.24 -1.54
N ILE A 8 -2.13 -0.41 -2.81
CA ILE A 8 -1.33 0.55 -3.56
C ILE A 8 -2.16 1.00 -4.76
N PHE A 9 -2.38 2.30 -4.89
CA PHE A 9 -3.08 2.90 -6.02
C PHE A 9 -2.18 3.91 -6.73
N ASN A 10 -2.39 4.10 -8.03
CA ASN A 10 -1.91 5.32 -8.68
C ASN A 10 -2.86 6.49 -8.37
N MET A 11 -2.48 7.71 -8.77
CA MET A 11 -3.27 8.92 -8.51
C MET A 11 -4.64 8.97 -9.20
N SER A 12 -4.89 8.11 -10.19
CA SER A 12 -6.21 7.95 -10.81
C SER A 12 -7.10 6.96 -10.05
N GLY A 13 -6.65 6.43 -8.91
CA GLY A 13 -7.37 5.44 -8.11
C GLY A 13 -7.29 4.01 -8.66
N VAL A 14 -6.45 3.75 -9.67
CA VAL A 14 -6.30 2.39 -10.22
C VAL A 14 -5.48 1.56 -9.25
N PRO A 15 -5.97 0.39 -8.79
CA PRO A 15 -5.22 -0.51 -7.93
C PRO A 15 -4.03 -1.09 -8.68
N ILE A 16 -2.84 -0.89 -8.11
CA ILE A 16 -1.57 -1.41 -8.59
C ILE A 16 -1.19 -2.70 -7.86
N ARG A 17 -1.48 -2.77 -6.55
CA ARG A 17 -1.24 -3.97 -5.75
C ARG A 17 -2.15 -4.03 -4.53
N THR A 18 -2.43 -5.24 -4.08
CA THR A 18 -3.13 -5.56 -2.84
C THR A 18 -2.29 -6.58 -2.08
N ILE A 19 -1.94 -6.27 -0.83
CA ILE A 19 -1.06 -7.11 -0.01
C ILE A 19 -1.79 -7.44 1.30
N PRO A 20 -2.31 -8.66 1.47
CA PRO A 20 -2.85 -9.10 2.75
C PRO A 20 -1.74 -9.17 3.81
N ILE A 21 -2.00 -8.63 5.00
CA ILE A 21 -1.07 -8.64 6.13
C ILE A 21 -1.52 -9.74 7.10
N GLN A 22 -0.69 -10.77 7.25
CA GLN A 22 -0.98 -11.91 8.14
C GLN A 22 -0.39 -11.71 9.54
N ASP A 23 0.71 -10.97 9.63
CA ASP A 23 1.42 -10.73 10.89
C ASP A 23 0.81 -9.56 11.67
N LYS A 24 0.95 -9.63 12.99
CA LYS A 24 0.52 -8.56 13.92
C LYS A 24 1.72 -7.95 14.62
N GLY A 25 1.57 -6.68 15.02
CA GLY A 25 2.65 -5.93 15.67
C GLY A 25 3.55 -5.25 14.65
N TYR A 26 4.79 -4.98 15.04
CA TYR A 26 5.75 -4.33 14.17
C TYR A 26 6.20 -5.26 13.04
N GLY A 27 6.19 -4.74 11.82
CA GLY A 27 6.61 -5.44 10.63
C GLY A 27 6.95 -4.46 9.51
N SER A 28 7.47 -5.00 8.41
CA SER A 28 7.83 -4.20 7.24
C SER A 28 7.43 -4.92 5.97
N ILE A 29 6.89 -4.17 5.01
CA ILE A 29 6.64 -4.63 3.64
C ILE A 29 7.63 -3.91 2.73
N THR A 30 8.35 -4.66 1.92
CA THR A 30 9.28 -4.09 0.92
C THR A 30 8.64 -4.14 -0.46
N ILE A 31 8.58 -3.00 -1.13
CA ILE A 31 8.12 -2.88 -2.51
C ILE A 31 9.32 -2.38 -3.31
N LYS A 32 9.76 -3.14 -4.31
CA LYS A 32 10.89 -2.73 -5.14
C LYS A 32 10.43 -1.65 -6.11
N GLY A 33 11.09 -0.49 -6.12
CA GLY A 33 10.76 0.61 -7.03
C GLY A 33 10.79 0.20 -8.51
N SER A 34 11.62 -0.78 -8.89
CA SER A 34 11.67 -1.35 -10.24
C SER A 34 10.38 -2.04 -10.69
N GLU A 35 9.47 -2.35 -9.75
CA GLU A 35 8.15 -2.94 -10.05
C GLU A 35 7.10 -1.88 -10.42
N LEU A 36 7.45 -0.59 -10.34
CA LEU A 36 6.56 0.54 -10.55
C LEU A 36 7.16 1.50 -11.59
N ASN A 37 6.30 2.07 -12.43
CA ASN A 37 6.73 3.17 -13.30
C ASN A 37 6.96 4.44 -12.46
N PRO A 38 7.88 5.35 -12.87
CA PRO A 38 7.98 6.66 -12.26
C PRO A 38 6.61 7.36 -12.21
N GLY A 39 6.28 7.97 -11.07
CA GLY A 39 4.95 8.52 -10.84
C GLY A 39 4.61 8.65 -9.36
N MET A 40 3.39 9.09 -9.08
CA MET A 40 2.87 9.24 -7.73
C MET A 40 1.94 8.08 -7.38
N TYR A 41 2.08 7.59 -6.15
CA TYR A 41 1.33 6.45 -5.62
C TYR A 41 0.79 6.75 -4.23
N LEU A 42 -0.34 6.13 -3.91
CA LEU A 42 -0.94 6.13 -2.57
C LEU A 42 -0.85 4.72 -1.98
N TYR A 43 -0.49 4.63 -0.71
CA TYR A 43 -0.47 3.40 0.08
C TYR A 43 -1.46 3.55 1.22
N THR A 44 -2.51 2.75 1.19
CA THR A 44 -3.59 2.82 2.17
C THR A 44 -3.63 1.53 2.98
N LEU A 45 -3.45 1.65 4.29
CA LEU A 45 -3.64 0.52 5.20
C LEU A 45 -5.11 0.46 5.61
N ILE A 46 -5.76 -0.65 5.29
CA ILE A 46 -7.13 -0.94 5.70
C ILE A 46 -7.09 -2.05 6.76
N VAL A 47 -7.75 -1.82 7.90
CA VAL A 47 -7.92 -2.81 8.98
C VAL A 47 -9.41 -2.97 9.26
N ASP A 48 -9.91 -4.21 9.21
CA ASP A 48 -11.33 -4.55 9.38
C ASP A 48 -12.26 -3.69 8.52
N GLY A 49 -11.86 -3.46 7.26
CA GLY A 49 -12.61 -2.68 6.28
C GLY A 49 -12.56 -1.16 6.49
N LYS A 50 -11.79 -0.66 7.47
CA LYS A 50 -11.63 0.77 7.74
C LYS A 50 -10.24 1.23 7.36
N GLU A 51 -10.15 2.38 6.70
CA GLU A 51 -8.88 3.06 6.48
C GLU A 51 -8.28 3.50 7.81
N VAL A 52 -7.03 3.10 8.04
CA VAL A 52 -6.24 3.49 9.22
C VAL A 52 -5.36 4.68 8.88
N ASP A 53 -4.67 4.62 7.74
CA ASP A 53 -3.79 5.68 7.26
C ASP A 53 -3.54 5.54 5.76
N THR A 54 -3.25 6.68 5.12
CA THR A 54 -2.81 6.76 3.73
C THR A 54 -1.55 7.60 3.63
N LYS A 55 -0.52 7.05 2.96
CA LYS A 55 0.73 7.75 2.66
C LYS A 55 0.90 7.90 1.15
N HIS A 56 1.59 8.95 0.72
CA HIS A 56 1.99 9.09 -0.68
C HIS A 56 3.47 8.73 -0.90
N MET A 57 3.80 8.28 -2.11
CA MET A 57 5.18 8.17 -2.60
C MET A 57 5.28 8.88 -3.94
N ILE A 58 6.37 9.61 -4.12
CA ILE A 58 6.78 10.13 -5.42
C ILE A 58 7.97 9.30 -5.86
N LEU A 59 7.80 8.49 -6.92
CA LEU A 59 8.86 7.72 -7.52
C LEU A 59 9.44 8.49 -8.70
N THR A 60 10.71 8.87 -8.57
CA THR A 60 11.50 9.52 -9.63
C THR A 60 12.58 8.57 -10.12
N LYS A 61 13.15 8.86 -11.29
CA LYS A 61 14.30 8.12 -11.84
C LYS A 61 15.58 8.47 -11.10
#